data_AF-A0A227IM63-F1
#
_entry.id   AF-A0A227IM63-F1
#
_cell.length_a   1.000
_cell.length_b   1.000
_cell.length_c   1.000
_cell.angle_alpha   90.00
_cell.angle_beta   90.00
_cell.angle_gamma   90.00
#
_symmetry.space_group_name_H-M   'P 1'
#
loop_
_entity.id
_entity.type
_entity.pdbx_description
1 polymer ?
#
loop_
_entity_poly.entity_id
_entity_poly.type
_entity_poly.pdbx_seq_one_letter_code
_entity_poly.pdbx_strand_id
1 'polypeptide(L)' 'MTHDDNTLDRAKLREKIFSNPEEKAWLNALLHPIIREKMIEDLQQVTSDYALLVVPLLVENNLDSLCDRVLVVDV' A
#
# COMPACT_ATOMS: atom_id res chain seq x y z
N MET A 1 -11.69 15.87 -6.17
CA MET A 1 -11.38 14.71 -7.04
C MET A 1 -12.19 13.52 -6.57
N THR A 2 -13.51 13.68 -6.51
CA THR A 2 -14.45 12.69 -5.96
C THR A 2 -15.61 12.55 -6.94
N HIS A 3 -16.19 11.36 -6.98
CA HIS A 3 -17.46 11.11 -7.67
C HIS A 3 -18.62 11.74 -6.88
N ASP A 4 -19.81 11.76 -7.48
CA ASP A 4 -21.02 12.34 -6.87
C ASP A 4 -21.45 11.57 -5.61
N ASP A 5 -20.99 10.33 -5.44
CA ASP A 5 -21.15 9.48 -4.25
C ASP A 5 -20.09 9.73 -3.16
N ASN A 6 -19.28 10.79 -3.33
CA ASN A 6 -18.19 11.18 -2.45
C ASN A 6 -17.04 10.17 -2.36
N THR A 7 -16.97 9.18 -3.25
CA THR A 7 -15.82 8.27 -3.37
C THR A 7 -14.69 8.90 -4.17
N LEU A 8 -13.46 8.43 -3.94
CA LEU A 8 -12.27 8.94 -4.63
C LEU A 8 -12.29 8.54 -6.11
N ASP A 9 -12.18 9.54 -6.99
CA ASP A 9 -11.95 9.31 -8.43
C ASP A 9 -10.47 8.95 -8.66
N ARG A 10 -10.18 7.66 -8.64
CA ARG A 10 -8.80 7.13 -8.78
C ARG A 10 -8.20 7.42 -10.15
N ALA A 11 -9.01 7.51 -11.21
CA ALA A 11 -8.53 7.79 -12.55
C ALA A 11 -8.01 9.22 -12.65
N LYS A 12 -8.80 10.20 -12.17
CA LYS A 12 -8.36 11.61 -12.13
C LYS A 12 -7.17 11.82 -11.18
N LEU A 13 -7.17 11.17 -10.02
CA LEU A 13 -6.02 11.24 -9.10
C LEU A 13 -4.76 10.73 -9.79
N ARG A 14 -4.86 9.57 -10.46
CA ARG A 14 -3.76 8.98 -11.21
C ARG A 14 -3.24 9.94 -12.28
N GLU A 15 -4.12 10.48 -13.11
CA GLU A 15 -3.71 11.44 -14.16
C GLU A 15 -2.92 12.63 -13.60
N LYS A 16 -3.36 13.17 -12.47
CA LYS A 16 -2.69 14.30 -11.80
C LYS A 16 -1.31 13.93 -11.25
N ILE A 17 -1.19 12.83 -10.50
CA ILE A 17 0.11 12.45 -9.91
C ILE A 17 1.10 11.91 -10.97
N PHE A 18 0.62 11.42 -12.11
CA PHE A 18 1.51 11.02 -13.21
C PHE A 18 2.01 12.20 -14.04
N SER A 19 1.26 13.31 -14.09
CA SER A 19 1.69 14.55 -14.74
C SER A 19 2.54 15.46 -13.83
N ASN A 20 2.45 15.31 -12.50
CA ASN A 20 3.22 16.09 -11.54
C ASN A 20 4.00 15.19 -10.53
N PRO A 21 5.33 15.05 -10.69
CA PRO A 21 6.17 14.27 -9.78
C PRO A 21 6.15 14.75 -8.32
N GLU A 22 6.02 16.05 -8.06
CA GLU A 22 5.96 16.59 -6.69
C GLU A 22 4.68 16.16 -5.97
N GLU A 23 3.55 16.19 -6.67
CA GLU A 23 2.28 15.70 -6.12
C GLU A 23 2.30 14.20 -5.87
N LYS A 24 2.97 13.43 -6.73
CA LYS A 24 3.19 11.99 -6.49
C LYS A 24 4.01 11.75 -5.23
N ALA A 25 5.09 12.51 -5.05
CA ALA A 25 5.93 12.40 -3.86
C ALA A 25 5.14 12.77 -2.59
N TRP A 26 4.38 13.87 -2.62
CA TRP A 26 3.51 14.28 -1.52
C TRP A 26 2.47 13.21 -1.18
N LEU A 27 1.78 12.67 -2.19
CA LEU A 27 0.75 11.65 -1.99
C LEU A 27 1.36 10.38 -1.37
N ASN A 28 2.52 9.94 -1.87
CA ASN A 28 3.21 8.78 -1.32
C ASN A 28 3.66 9.02 0.13
N ALA A 29 4.18 10.21 0.44
CA ALA A 29 4.60 10.57 1.79
C ALA A 29 3.42 10.58 2.79
N LEU A 30 2.22 10.96 2.33
CA LEU A 30 1.00 10.89 3.12
C LEU A 30 0.51 9.45 3.31
N LEU A 31 0.47 8.66 2.23
CA LEU A 31 -0.18 7.35 2.24
C LEU A 31 0.70 6.25 2.83
N HIS A 32 2.02 6.25 2.60
CA HIS A 32 2.89 5.17 3.03
C HIS A 32 2.84 4.91 4.55
N PRO A 33 2.89 5.93 5.43
CA PRO A 33 2.76 5.71 6.88
C PRO A 33 1.41 5.11 7.26
N ILE A 34 0.31 5.66 6.72
CA ILE A 34 -1.06 5.23 7.04
C ILE A 34 -1.29 3.78 6.59
N ILE A 35 -0.83 3.43 5.39
CA ILE A 35 -0.93 2.05 4.87
C ILE A 35 -0.13 1.10 5.75
N ARG A 36 1.08 1.50 6.19
CA ARG A 36 1.93 0.67 7.05
C ARG A 36 1.30 0.43 8.42
N GLU A 37 0.77 1.47 9.04
CA GLU A 37 0.06 1.35 10.33
C GLU A 37 -1.14 0.41 10.20
N LYS A 38 -1.99 0.62 9.18
CA LYS A 38 -3.16 -0.22 8.95
C LYS A 38 -2.79 -1.68 8.68
N MET A 39 -1.73 -1.91 7.91
CA MET A 39 -1.21 -3.25 7.63
C MET A 39 -0.78 -3.97 8.92
N ILE A 40 -0.06 -3.28 9.82
CA ILE A 40 0.36 -3.86 11.11
C ILE A 40 -0.85 -4.15 11.99
N GLU A 41 -1.82 -3.24 12.06
CA GLU A 41 -3.07 -3.46 12.80
C GLU A 41 -3.83 -4.69 12.27
N ASP A 42 -3.96 -4.81 10.95
CA ASP A 42 -4.64 -5.94 10.33
C ASP A 42 -3.91 -7.27 10.61
N LEU A 43 -2.57 -7.27 10.58
CA LEU A 43 -1.76 -8.44 10.94
C LEU A 43 -1.97 -8.86 12.41
N GLN A 44 -2.09 -7.90 13.32
CA GLN A 44 -2.34 -8.18 14.75
C GLN A 44 -3.75 -8.74 15.01
N GLN A 45 -4.69 -8.50 14.11
CA GLN A 45 -6.07 -8.99 14.21
C GLN A 45 -6.29 -10.37 13.58
N VAL A 46 -5.27 -10.92 12.92
CA VAL A 46 -5.35 -12.26 12.32
C VAL A 46 -5.50 -13.32 13.41
N THR A 47 -6.51 -14.18 13.26
CA THR A 47 -6.80 -15.29 14.17
C THR A 47 -6.40 -16.66 13.62
N SER A 48 -5.98 -16.73 12.35
CA SER A 48 -5.42 -17.94 11.74
C SER A 48 -3.99 -18.19 12.22
N ASP A 49 -3.51 -19.43 12.02
CA ASP A 49 -2.16 -19.84 12.41
C ASP A 49 -1.05 -19.03 11.71
N TYR A 50 -1.36 -18.43 10.56
CA TYR A 50 -0.47 -17.52 9.84
C TYR A 50 -1.25 -16.45 9.08
N ALA A 51 -0.57 -15.36 8.74
CA ALA A 51 -1.05 -14.30 7.86
C ALA A 51 -0.27 -14.32 6.53
N LEU A 52 -0.91 -13.89 5.44
CA LEU A 52 -0.24 -13.74 4.14
C LEU A 52 -0.18 -12.26 3.75
N LEU A 53 1.01 -11.67 3.85
CA LEU A 53 1.25 -10.30 3.42
C LEU A 53 1.56 -10.26 1.91
N VAL A 54 0.61 -9.82 1.10
CA VAL A 54 0.77 -9.72 -0.37
C VAL A 54 1.13 -8.30 -0.76
N VAL A 55 2.42 -8.05 -1.02
CA VAL A 55 2.92 -6.71 -1.37
C VAL A 55 3.77 -6.78 -2.65
N PRO A 56 3.46 -5.99 -3.70
CA PRO A 56 4.17 -6.03 -4.99
C PRO A 56 5.65 -5.63 -4.91
N LEU A 57 6.03 -4.82 -3.93
CA LEU A 57 7.38 -4.27 -3.75
C LEU A 57 7.83 -4.53 -2.31
N LEU A 58 7.84 -5.81 -1.91
CA LEU A 58 8.10 -6.21 -0.52
C LEU A 58 9.51 -5.78 -0.07
N VAL A 59 10.52 -6.05 -0.90
CA VAL A 59 11.94 -5.81 -0.57
C VAL A 59 12.26 -4.33 -0.70
N GLU A 60 11.77 -3.67 -1.75
CA GLU A 60 12.01 -2.25 -2.02
C GLU A 60 11.43 -1.35 -0.92
N ASN A 61 10.39 -1.80 -0.21
CA ASN A 61 9.81 -1.11 0.93
C ASN A 61 10.28 -1.64 2.30
N ASN A 62 11.27 -2.54 2.34
CA ASN A 62 11.80 -3.16 3.57
C ASN A 62 10.73 -3.82 4.47
N LEU A 63 9.67 -4.34 3.85
CA LEU A 63 8.55 -4.98 4.55
C LEU A 63 8.80 -6.47 4.80
N ASP A 64 9.83 -7.04 4.20
CA ASP A 64 10.35 -8.38 4.48
C ASP A 64 10.69 -8.57 5.97
N SER A 65 11.07 -7.50 6.66
CA SER A 65 11.29 -7.48 8.12
C SER A 65 10.04 -7.81 8.95
N LEU A 66 8.84 -7.71 8.37
CA LEU A 66 7.57 -8.05 9.01
C LEU A 66 7.15 -9.51 8.74
N CYS A 67 7.94 -10.28 8.01
CA CYS A 67 7.59 -11.64 7.58
C CYS A 67 8.57 -12.67 8.17
N ASP A 68 8.04 -13.75 8.74
CA ASP A 68 8.85 -14.90 9.15
C ASP A 68 9.42 -15.69 7.96
N ARG A 69 8.71 -15.64 6.83
CA ARG A 69 9.05 -16.32 5.57
C ARG A 69 8.62 -15.46 4.38
N VAL A 70 9.43 -15.46 3.33
CA VAL A 70 9.12 -14.83 2.04
C VAL A 70 8.87 -15.91 1.01
N LEU A 71 7.69 -15.87 0.37
CA LEU A 71 7.33 -16.71 -0.76
C LEU A 71 7.38 -15.88 -2.05
N VAL A 72 8.25 -16.27 -2.97
CA VAL A 72 8.36 -15.65 -4.30
C VAL A 72 7.69 -16.55 -5.32
N VAL A 73 6.86 -15.99 -6.19
CA VAL A 73 6.28 -16.68 -7.34
C VAL A 73 7.07 -16.26 -8.58
N ASP A 74 7.77 -17.22 -9.18
CA ASP A 74 8.55 -17.05 -10.41
C ASP A 74 7.86 -17.80 -11.57
N VAL A 75 8.00 -17.31 -12.81
CA VAL A 75 7.30 -17.82 -14.02
C VAL A 75 8.25 -18.26 -15.13
#